data_AF-A0A1W9YQ37-F1
#
_entry.id   AF-A0A1W9YQ37-F1
#
_cell.length_a   1.000
_cell.length_b   1.000
_cell.length_c   1.000
_cell.angle_alpha   90.00
_cell.angle_beta   90.00
_cell.angle_gamma   90.00
#
_symmetry.space_group_name_H-M   'P 1'
#
loop_
_entity.id
_entity.type
_entity.pdbx_description
1 polymer ?
#
loop_
_entity_poly.entity_id
_entity_poly.type
_entity_poly.pdbx_seq_one_letter_code
_entity_poly.pdbx_strand_id
1 'polypeptide(L)'
;MTETFSVEEYADRVLGSHQPADIQWLVKRFRGESKPQLPAYKAGRRWRGTEEDIEQAIELLRPTKVGVPDVPSASGLTRTSARRLMGRSA
;
A
#
# COMPACT_ATOMS: atom_id res chain seq x y z
N MET A 1 27.20 3.48 -13.27
CA MET A 1 26.20 4.00 -14.23
C MET A 1 24.85 3.74 -13.59
N THR A 2 24.03 4.77 -13.38
CA THR A 2 22.70 4.60 -12.76
C THR A 2 21.73 4.17 -13.85
N GLU A 3 21.22 2.94 -13.77
CA GLU A 3 20.20 2.44 -14.70
C GLU A 3 18.89 3.21 -14.48
N THR A 4 18.20 3.51 -15.58
CA THR A 4 16.95 4.28 -15.58
C THR A 4 15.86 3.45 -16.23
N PHE A 5 14.72 3.33 -15.54
CA PHE A 5 13.60 2.50 -15.96
C PHE A 5 12.46 3.36 -16.50
N SER A 6 11.77 2.82 -17.49
CA SER A 6 10.52 3.37 -18.00
C SER A 6 9.39 3.23 -16.97
N VAL A 7 8.24 3.87 -17.20
CA VAL A 7 7.10 3.71 -16.28
C VAL A 7 6.54 2.30 -16.34
N GLU A 8 6.61 1.66 -17.49
CA GLU A 8 6.19 0.27 -17.70
C GLU A 8 7.10 -0.69 -16.92
N GLU A 9 8.43 -0.54 -17.05
CA GLU A 9 9.40 -1.34 -16.30
C GLU A 9 9.30 -1.11 -14.79
N TYR A 10 9.07 0.14 -14.38
CA TYR A 10 8.82 0.49 -12.98
C TYR A 10 7.55 -0.22 -12.46
N ALA A 11 6.49 -0.28 -13.27
CA ALA A 11 5.26 -0.99 -12.91
C ALA A 11 5.48 -2.50 -12.77
N ASP A 12 6.22 -3.10 -13.71
CA ASP A 12 6.59 -4.51 -13.63
C ASP A 12 7.39 -4.82 -12.37
N ARG A 13 8.30 -3.93 -11.95
CA ARG A 13 9.12 -4.12 -10.74
C ARG A 13 8.35 -3.93 -9.44
N VAL A 14 7.48 -2.92 -9.37
CA VAL A 14 6.79 -2.55 -8.12
C VAL A 14 5.49 -3.32 -7.92
N LEU A 15 4.73 -3.52 -9.00
CA LEU A 15 3.38 -4.11 -8.96
C LEU A 15 3.33 -5.52 -9.55
N GLY A 16 4.35 -5.93 -10.31
CA GLY A 16 4.37 -7.23 -11.01
C GLY A 16 3.58 -7.24 -12.32
N SER A 17 3.07 -6.08 -12.76
CA SER A 17 2.34 -5.92 -14.02
C SER A 17 2.39 -4.50 -14.56
N HIS A 18 2.42 -4.37 -15.88
CA HIS A 18 2.31 -3.10 -16.61
C HIS A 18 0.92 -2.87 -17.23
N GLN A 19 -0.15 -3.35 -16.61
CA GLN A 19 -1.49 -3.12 -17.18
C GLN A 19 -1.80 -1.61 -17.20
N PRO A 20 -2.65 -1.13 -18.11
CA PRO A 20 -2.96 0.31 -18.21
C PRO A 20 -3.46 0.92 -16.90
N ALA A 21 -4.17 0.15 -16.08
CA ALA A 21 -4.63 0.57 -14.76
C ALA A 21 -3.47 0.81 -13.78
N ASP A 22 -2.45 -0.05 -13.80
CA ASP A 22 -1.26 0.03 -12.94
C ASP A 22 -0.41 1.25 -13.30
N ILE A 23 -0.22 1.48 -14.60
CA ILE A 23 0.48 2.66 -15.11
C ILE A 23 -0.25 3.93 -14.69
N GLN A 24 -1.58 3.99 -14.84
CA GLN A 24 -2.37 5.14 -14.40
C GLN A 24 -2.28 5.35 -12.88
N TRP A 25 -2.34 4.26 -12.12
CA TRP A 25 -2.23 4.28 -10.66
C TRP A 25 -0.87 4.83 -10.20
N LEU A 26 0.22 4.45 -10.89
CA LEU A 26 1.57 4.96 -10.63
C LEU A 26 1.69 6.44 -10.99
N VAL A 27 1.21 6.83 -12.18
CA VAL A 27 1.30 8.23 -12.64
C VAL A 27 0.57 9.17 -11.68
N LYS A 28 -0.59 8.79 -11.14
CA LYS A 28 -1.29 9.58 -10.12
C LYS A 28 -0.42 9.77 -8.86
N ARG A 29 0.29 8.73 -8.43
CA ARG A 29 1.20 8.82 -7.26
C ARG A 29 2.46 9.62 -7.54
N PHE A 30 3.07 9.50 -8.72
CA PHE A 30 4.23 10.31 -9.11
C PHE A 30 3.89 11.81 -9.13
N ARG A 31 2.67 12.15 -9.56
CA ARG A 31 2.16 13.52 -9.53
C ARG A 31 1.77 14.01 -8.13
N GLY A 32 1.79 13.15 -7.12
CA GLY A 32 1.32 13.49 -5.76
C GLY A 32 -0.19 13.61 -5.65
N GLU A 33 -0.96 13.18 -6.66
CA GLU A 33 -2.44 13.17 -6.62
C GLU A 33 -3.00 12.09 -5.68
N SER A 34 -2.16 11.15 -5.22
CA SER A 34 -2.53 10.06 -4.33
C SER A 34 -1.37 9.69 -3.40
N LYS A 35 -1.69 9.20 -2.19
CA LYS A 35 -0.68 8.80 -1.19
C LYS A 35 -0.48 7.27 -1.15
N PRO A 36 0.74 6.79 -0.83
CA PRO A 36 1.97 7.56 -0.70
C PRO A 36 2.43 8.12 -2.06
N GLN A 37 3.07 9.30 -2.04
CA GLN A 37 3.75 9.83 -3.23
C GLN A 37 4.99 8.98 -3.49
N LEU A 38 5.09 8.42 -4.69
CA LEU A 38 6.19 7.54 -5.05
C LEU A 38 7.35 8.33 -5.68
N PRO A 39 8.60 7.97 -5.38
CA PRO A 39 9.78 8.59 -5.99
C PRO A 39 9.86 8.21 -7.47
N ALA A 40 9.91 9.25 -8.31
CA ALA A 40 10.16 9.18 -9.74
C ALA A 40 10.46 10.60 -10.23
N TYR A 41 11.10 10.72 -11.38
CA TYR A 41 11.35 12.01 -12.02
C TYR A 41 10.81 12.07 -13.43
N LYS A 42 10.57 13.29 -13.91
CA LYS A 42 10.00 13.53 -15.23
C LYS A 42 11.12 13.84 -16.23
N ALA A 43 11.35 12.93 -17.17
CA ALA A 43 12.27 13.11 -18.29
C ALA A 43 11.47 13.51 -19.54
N GLY A 44 11.42 14.82 -19.81
CA GLY A 44 10.61 15.38 -20.89
C GLY A 44 9.12 15.14 -20.67
N ARG A 45 8.49 14.32 -21.52
CA ARG A 45 7.06 13.98 -21.42
C ARG A 45 6.78 12.68 -20.68
N ARG A 46 7.81 11.94 -20.26
CA ARG A 46 7.67 10.61 -19.65
C ARG A 46 8.19 10.59 -18.22
N TRP A 47 7.58 9.77 -17.39
CA TRP A 47 8.11 9.46 -16.06
C TRP A 47 9.19 8.38 -16.17
N ARG A 48 10.18 8.49 -15.30
CA ARG A 48 11.34 7.60 -15.16
C ARG A 48 11.65 7.43 -13.68
N GLY A 49 12.28 6.31 -13.33
CA GLY A 49 12.81 6.07 -12.00
C GLY A 49 14.14 5.35 -12.09
N THR A 50 14.99 5.55 -11.09
CA THR A 50 16.21 4.75 -10.90
C THR A 50 15.88 3.47 -10.14
N GLU A 51 16.86 2.56 -10.01
CA GLU A 51 16.70 1.39 -9.14
C GLU A 51 16.43 1.81 -7.69
N GLU A 52 17.13 2.85 -7.21
CA GLU A 52 16.96 3.39 -5.84
C GLU A 52 15.55 3.96 -5.63
N ASP A 53 14.95 4.56 -6.66
CA ASP A 53 13.56 5.03 -6.60
C ASP A 53 12.59 3.84 -6.47
N ILE A 54 12.83 2.76 -7.24
CA ILE A 54 11.99 1.56 -7.20
C ILE A 54 12.05 0.91 -5.81
N GLU A 55 13.25 0.73 -5.25
CA GLU A 55 13.43 0.17 -3.91
C GLU A 55 12.70 1.00 -2.83
N GLN A 56 12.84 2.33 -2.88
CA GLN A 56 12.14 3.23 -1.97
C GLN A 56 10.61 3.14 -2.14
N ALA A 57 10.11 3.03 -3.37
CA ALA A 57 8.68 2.86 -3.61
C ALA A 57 8.14 1.54 -3.05
N ILE A 58 8.89 0.44 -3.19
CA ILE A 58 8.53 -0.86 -2.60
C ILE A 58 8.46 -0.74 -1.07
N GLU A 59 9.42 -0.08 -0.44
CA GLU A 59 9.43 0.10 1.00
C GLU A 59 8.25 0.99 1.47
N LEU A 60 7.92 2.05 0.74
CA LEU A 60 6.76 2.90 1.03
C LEU A 60 5.41 2.18 0.88
N LEU A 61 5.33 1.22 -0.04
CA LEU A 61 4.13 0.43 -0.29
C LEU A 61 4.03 -0.80 0.61
N ARG A 62 5.10 -1.14 1.33
CA ARG A 62 5.10 -2.27 2.24
C ARG A 62 4.01 -2.05 3.30
N PRO A 63 3.11 -3.03 3.50
CA PRO A 63 2.07 -2.90 4.50
C PRO A 63 2.73 -2.71 5.87
N THR A 64 2.48 -1.57 6.49
CA THR A 64 2.86 -1.36 7.88
C THR A 64 2.11 -2.40 8.69
N LYS A 65 2.82 -3.23 9.45
CA LYS A 65 2.20 -4.13 10.43
C LYS A 65 1.50 -3.25 11.46
N VAL A 66 0.23 -2.92 11.20
CA VAL A 66 -0.63 -2.32 12.21
C VAL A 66 -0.76 -3.41 13.27
N GLY A 67 -0.11 -3.19 14.42
CA GLY A 67 -0.32 -4.03 15.58
C GLY A 67 -1.81 -4.11 15.81
N VAL A 68 -2.38 -5.30 15.63
CA VAL A 68 -3.79 -5.55 15.93
C VAL A 68 -4.00 -5.05 17.35
N PRO A 69 -4.88 -4.06 17.60
CA PRO A 69 -5.16 -3.67 18.97
C PRO A 69 -5.65 -4.92 19.69
N ASP A 70 -5.02 -5.23 20.84
CA ASP A 70 -5.44 -6.29 21.74
C ASP A 70 -6.90 -6.01 22.10
N VAL A 71 -7.80 -6.69 21.39
CA VAL A 71 -9.24 -6.52 21.61
C VAL A 71 -9.44 -6.88 23.07
N PRO A 72 -9.98 -6.00 23.93
CA PRO A 72 -10.06 -6.29 25.34
C PRO A 72 -10.80 -7.61 25.50
N SER A 73 -10.06 -8.62 25.96
CA SER A 73 -10.60 -9.92 26.32
C SER A 73 -11.81 -9.68 27.22
N ALA A 74 -12.88 -10.45 27.01
CA ALA A 74 -14.21 -10.26 27.59
C ALA A 74 -14.29 -10.37 29.12
N SER A 75 -13.16 -10.21 29.82
CA SER A 75 -12.95 -10.13 31.26
C SER A 75 -13.74 -9.00 31.95
N GLY A 76 -14.34 -8.07 31.19
CA GLY A 76 -15.16 -6.97 31.71
C GLY A 76 -16.67 -7.22 31.69
N LEU A 77 -17.15 -8.34 31.16
CA LEU A 77 -18.60 -8.62 31.16
C LEU A 77 -19.05 -9.11 32.54
N THR A 78 -20.00 -8.40 33.15
CA THR A 78 -20.73 -8.95 34.28
C THR A 78 -21.49 -10.21 33.84
N ARG A 79 -21.69 -11.16 34.76
CA ARG A 79 -22.36 -12.46 34.50
C ARG A 79 -23.70 -12.30 33.74
N THR A 80 -24.41 -11.19 33.99
CA THR A 80 -25.69 -10.86 33.36
C THR A 80 -25.55 -10.47 31.89
N SER A 81 -24.51 -9.71 31.51
CA SER A 81 -24.25 -9.36 30.10
C SER A 81 -23.78 -10.55 29.29
N ALA A 82 -22.95 -11.43 29.88
CA ALA A 82 -22.53 -12.67 29.21
C ALA A 82 -23.73 -13.58 28.87
N ARG A 83 -24.69 -13.71 29.80
CA ARG A 83 -25.88 -14.55 29.61
C ARG A 83 -26.84 -14.02 28.52
N ARG A 84 -26.96 -12.71 28.34
CA ARG A 84 -27.78 -12.12 27.26
C ARG A 84 -27.22 -12.35 25.86
N LEU A 85 -25.89 -12.37 25.74
CA LEU A 85 -25.23 -12.62 24.46
C LEU A 85 -25.30 -14.10 24.06
N MET A 86 -25.16 -15.02 25.02
CA MET A 86 -25.26 -16.46 24.76
C MET A 86 -26.70 -16.96 24.54
N GLY A 87 -27.71 -16.22 25.02
CA GLY A 87 -29.13 -16.60 24.91
C GLY A 87 -29.82 -16.22 23.60
N ARG A 88 -29.09 -15.71 22.60
CA ARG A 88 -29.66 -15.33 21.29
C ARG A 88 -29.01 -16.12 20.17
N SER A 89 -29.22 -17.43 20.23
CA SER A 89 -29.04 -18.39 19.13
C SER A 89 -29.93 -19.60 19.45
N ALA A 90 -31.24 -19.43 19.25
CA ALA A 90 -32.30 -20.43 19.03
C ALA A 90 -33.65 -19.77 19.30
#